data_AF-A0A3D3PMR0-F1
#
_entry.id   AF-A0A3D3PMR0-F1
#
_cell.length_a   1.000
_cell.length_b   1.000
_cell.length_c   1.000
_cell.angle_alpha   90.00
_cell.angle_beta   90.00
_cell.angle_gamma   90.00
#
_symmetry.space_group_name_H-M   'P 1'
#
loop_
_entity.id
_entity.type
_entity.pdbx_description
1 polymer ?
#
loop_
_entity_poly.entity_id
_entity_poly.type
_entity_poly.pdbx_seq_one_letter_code
_entity_poly.pdbx_strand_id
1 'polypeptide(L)' 'IVPPWINKFYILDLNEKKSMVRHLLAHGFSVFIISWKNPGPEMADTGFENYVLGGVLAAIDAARSICQVA' A
#
# COMPACT_ATOMS: atom_id res chain seq x y z
N ILE A 1 -3.63 -3.61 1.54
CA ILE A 1 -4.32 -2.30 1.63
C ILE A 1 -3.74 -1.39 0.56
N VAL A 2 -4.61 -0.86 -0.31
CA VAL A 2 -4.24 0.14 -1.31
C VAL A 2 -4.79 1.50 -0.83
N PRO A 3 -3.98 2.35 -0.19
CA PRO A 3 -4.43 3.66 0.26
C PRO A 3 -4.53 4.65 -0.93
N PRO A 4 -5.24 5.78 -0.77
CA PRO A 4 -5.18 6.85 -1.75
C PRO A 4 -3.74 7.35 -1.93
N TRP A 5 -3.40 7.79 -3.14
CA TRP A 5 -2.09 8.40 -3.47
C TRP A 5 -2.06 9.92 -3.25
N ILE A 6 -3.22 10.53 -2.95
CA ILE A 6 -3.32 11.91 -2.47
C ILE A 6 -3.29 11.85 -0.94
N ASN A 7 -2.35 12.59 -0.32
CA ASN A 7 -1.92 12.43 1.07
C ASN A 7 -1.25 11.07 1.36
N LYS A 8 -0.83 10.85 2.61
CA LYS A 8 0.01 9.72 3.00
C LYS A 8 -0.78 8.57 3.64
N PHE A 9 -0.26 7.36 3.47
CA PHE A 9 -0.89 6.11 3.93
C PHE A 9 -1.16 6.06 5.45
N TYR A 10 -0.38 6.79 6.26
CA TYR A 10 -0.46 6.74 7.71
C TYR A 10 -1.76 7.30 8.29
N ILE A 11 -2.69 7.85 7.48
CA ILE A 11 -4.07 8.08 7.94
C ILE A 11 -4.73 6.78 8.44
N LEU A 12 -4.30 5.63 7.91
CA LEU A 12 -4.76 4.29 8.32
C LEU A 12 -3.98 3.74 9.53
N ASP A 13 -2.92 4.44 9.97
CA ASP A 13 -2.01 4.01 11.03
C ASP A 13 -1.42 5.22 11.78
N LEU A 14 -2.28 6.01 12.42
CA LEU A 14 -1.88 7.31 12.98
C LEU A 14 -1.18 7.20 14.34
N ASN A 15 -1.81 6.48 15.26
CA ASN A 15 -1.31 6.26 16.61
C ASN A 15 -1.92 4.98 17.18
N GLU A 16 -1.43 4.58 18.35
CA GLU A 16 -1.85 3.36 19.03
C GLU A 16 -3.37 3.16 19.15
N LYS A 17 -4.13 4.24 19.36
CA LYS A 17 -5.60 4.22 19.53
C LYS A 17 -6.35 4.35 18.20
N LYS A 18 -5.70 4.84 17.15
CA LYS A 18 -6.28 5.17 15.84
C LYS A 18 -5.50 4.49 14.71
N SER A 19 -5.22 3.21 14.88
CA SER A 19 -4.51 2.39 13.89
C SER A 19 -5.42 1.27 13.39
N MET A 20 -5.82 1.37 12.12
CA MET A 20 -6.52 0.29 11.44
C MET A 20 -5.58 -0.90 11.21
N VAL A 21 -4.30 -0.63 10.93
CA VAL A 21 -3.27 -1.67 10.77
C VAL A 21 -3.16 -2.52 12.04
N ARG A 22 -2.99 -1.89 13.20
CA ARG A 22 -2.95 -2.58 14.50
C ARG A 22 -4.22 -3.39 14.75
N HIS A 23 -5.38 -2.83 14.45
CA HIS A 23 -6.66 -3.52 14.60
C HIS A 23 -6.72 -4.79 13.75
N LEU A 24 -6.32 -4.73 12.47
CA LEU A 24 -6.33 -5.89 11.56
C LEU A 24 -5.30 -6.95 11.99
N LEU A 25 -4.10 -6.54 12.41
CA LEU A 25 -3.08 -7.46 12.93
C LEU A 25 -3.60 -8.20 14.18
N ALA A 26 -4.29 -7.49 15.08
CA ALA A 26 -4.88 -8.09 16.27
C ALA A 26 -5.99 -9.12 15.97
N HIS A 27 -6.60 -9.07 14.78
CA HIS A 27 -7.58 -10.06 14.30
C HIS A 27 -6.94 -11.20 13.48
N GLY A 28 -5.61 -11.29 13.44
CA GLY A 28 -4.89 -12.40 12.81
C GLY A 28 -4.66 -12.27 11.31
N PHE A 29 -4.90 -11.09 10.71
CA PHE A 29 -4.58 -10.85 9.31
C PHE A 29 -3.09 -10.55 9.13
N SER A 30 -2.46 -11.09 8.08
CA SER A 30 -1.20 -10.55 7.56
C SER A 30 -1.49 -9.29 6.75
N VAL A 31 -1.01 -8.14 7.23
CA VAL A 31 -1.34 -6.84 6.64
C VAL A 31 -0.18 -6.30 5.81
N PHE A 32 -0.44 -6.04 4.53
CA PHE A 32 0.47 -5.31 3.62
C PHE A 32 -0.17 -3.98 3.23
N ILE A 33 0.63 -2.92 3.13
CA ILE A 33 0.16 -1.57 2.75
C ILE A 33 1.12 -0.94 1.74
N ILE A 34 0.57 -0.30 0.71
CA ILE A 34 1.38 0.43 -0.27
C ILE A 34 1.73 1.81 0.30
N SER A 35 3.02 2.12 0.40
CA SER A 35 3.51 3.48 0.64
C SER A 35 3.88 4.11 -0.70
N TRP A 36 2.99 4.97 -1.22
CA TRP A 36 3.22 5.63 -2.49
C TRP A 36 4.43 6.59 -2.41
N LYS A 37 5.32 6.50 -3.41
CA LYS A 37 6.40 7.45 -3.62
C LYS A 37 5.81 8.84 -3.85
N ASN A 38 6.40 9.88 -3.25
CA ASN A 38 6.11 11.26 -3.66
C ASN A 38 6.74 11.49 -5.03
N PRO A 39 5.96 11.80 -6.08
CA PRO A 39 6.49 11.97 -7.41
C PRO A 39 7.42 13.18 -7.47
N GLY A 40 8.61 12.99 -8.03
CA GLY A 40 9.52 14.06 -8.42
C GLY A 40 9.40 14.38 -9.92
N PRO A 41 10.22 15.31 -10.43
CA PRO A 41 10.22 15.68 -11.86
C PRO A 41 10.41 14.48 -12.81
N GLU A 42 11.14 13.45 -12.37
CA GLU A 42 11.37 12.22 -13.14
C GLU A 42 10.10 11.38 -13.38
N MET A 43 9.03 11.65 -12.65
CA MET A 43 7.75 10.95 -12.75
C MET A 43 6.70 11.77 -13.52
N ALA A 44 7.08 12.85 -14.21
CA ALA A 44 6.16 13.75 -14.92
C ALA A 44 5.25 13.01 -15.93
N ASP A 45 5.78 12.01 -16.62
CA ASP A 45 5.03 11.21 -17.61
C ASP A 45 4.34 9.98 -17.01
N THR A 46 4.29 9.87 -15.67
CA THR A 46 3.68 8.72 -15.00
C THR A 46 2.16 8.85 -15.03
N GLY A 47 1.54 8.17 -16.00
CA GLY A 47 0.08 8.01 -16.08
C GLY A 47 -0.52 7.00 -15.10
N PHE A 48 -1.85 6.92 -15.09
CA PHE A 48 -2.64 6.02 -14.24
C PHE A 48 -2.27 4.54 -14.40
N GLU A 49 -2.05 4.08 -15.64
CA GLU A 49 -1.69 2.69 -15.93
C GLU A 49 -0.39 2.27 -15.23
N ASN A 50 0.59 3.17 -15.13
CA ASN A 50 1.84 2.90 -14.41
C ASN A 50 1.60 2.65 -12.92
N TYR A 51 0.65 3.37 -12.29
CA TYR A 51 0.28 3.15 -10.89
C TYR A 51 -0.48 1.84 -10.69
N VAL A 52 -1.29 1.42 -11.66
CA VAL A 52 -2.00 0.14 -11.61
C VAL A 52 -1.02 -1.03 -11.77
N LEU A 53 -0.24 -1.03 -12.84
CA LEU A 53 0.66 -2.15 -13.18
C LEU A 53 1.90 -2.17 -12.27
N GLY A 54 2.61 -1.05 -12.17
CA GLY A 54 3.85 -0.95 -11.38
C GLY A 54 3.64 -0.72 -9.89
N GLY A 55 2.42 -0.35 -9.47
CA GLY A 55 2.08 -0.13 -8.06
C GLY A 55 1.22 -1.25 -7.51
N VAL A 56 -0.06 -1.30 -7.92
CA VAL A 56 -1.05 -2.20 -7.32
C VAL A 56 -0.76 -3.68 -7.64
N LEU A 57 -0.59 -4.03 -8.92
CA LEU A 57 -0.32 -5.43 -9.30
C LEU A 57 1.01 -5.91 -8.70
N ALA A 58 2.07 -5.10 -8.81
CA ALA A 58 3.37 -5.42 -8.20
C ALA A 58 3.27 -5.67 -6.68
N ALA A 59 2.47 -4.88 -5.95
CA ALA A 59 2.26 -5.08 -4.52
C ALA A 59 1.46 -6.36 -4.21
N ILE A 60 0.48 -6.71 -5.05
CA ILE A 60 -0.27 -7.97 -4.93
C ILE A 60 0.66 -9.16 -5.16
N ASP A 61 1.47 -9.13 -6.21
CA ASP A 61 2.40 -10.22 -6.53
C ASP A 61 3.44 -10.41 -5.42
N ALA A 62 3.98 -9.32 -4.87
CA ALA A 62 4.87 -9.37 -3.71
C ALA A 62 4.18 -9.98 -2.49
N ALA A 63 2.95 -9.57 -2.17
CA ALA A 63 2.19 -10.11 -1.05
C ALA A 63 1.87 -11.60 -1.24
N ARG A 64 1.49 -12.03 -2.45
CA ARG A 64 1.24 -13.44 -2.79
C ARG A 64 2.49 -14.29 -2.61
N SER A 65 3.62 -13.80 -3.09
CA SER A 65 4.93 -14.47 -2.94
C SER A 65 5.30 -14.65 -1.46
N ILE A 66 5.16 -13.59 -0.65
CA ILE A 66 5.47 -13.64 0.79
C ILE A 66 4.52 -14.58 1.54
N CYS A 67 3.23 -14.54 1.23
CA CYS A 67 2.22 -15.39 1.85
C CYS A 67 2.17 -16.81 1.29
N GLN A 68 2.95 -17.11 0.23
CA GLN A 68 2.96 -18.40 -0.46
C GLN A 68 1.57 -18.86 -0.94
N VAL A 69 0.77 -17.91 -1.43
CA VAL A 69 -0.60 -18.17 -1.93
C VAL A 69 -0.64 -18.11 -3.45
N ALA A 70 -1.22 -19.17 -4.05
CA ALA A 70 -1.25 -19.42 -5.49
C ALA A 70 -2.04 -18.39 -6.28
#